data_AF-A0AAV9B5E2-F1
#
_entry.id   AF-A0AAV9B5E2-F1
#
_cell.length_a   1.000
_cell.length_b   1.000
_cell.length_c   1.000
_cell.angle_alpha   90.00
_cell.angle_beta   90.00
_cell.angle_gamma   90.00
#
_symmetry.space_group_name_H-M   'P 1'
#
loop_
_entity.id
_entity.type
_entity.pdbx_description
1 polymer ?
#
loop_
_entity_poly.entity_id
_entity_poly.type
_entity_poly.pdbx_seq_one_letter_code
_entity_poly.pdbx_strand_id
1 'polypeptide(L)'
;MKFGMTFAEYLQHGEQEGFLNNCSHVEYKRLKKVLKSCRICRAESHGEGEDDSGGGGGEGASELCQCESKAAQCPACDQLFFAEIAKEASEISGCFSSRARQLRHLHLPSGLQRYMRHVRCCFVDDQNTLVQEGRMLIDYITMNAIAMRKILKKYDKIHSSVNGRNFKTTLRAKHIELLQSPWLTELGAFCINSNNSDIGKSGEFIQQFSCDFSGAEPLMTLTLSNSVNLEYSLTCAVCLDTLFNPYALGCGHLFCKGCACSSASVFLFEGPKAAPKGAKCPVCRAVGVYANSVHLAELDLLLKNSCRDYWKERMQSERMEMVKQSKIYWESQTKFAIGYGH
;
A
#
# COMPACT_ATOMS: atom_id res chain seq x y z
N MET A 1 -13.61 -3.65 23.97
CA MET A 1 -14.39 -4.61 23.15
C MET A 1 -13.48 -5.65 22.49
N LYS A 2 -13.98 -6.85 22.17
CA LYS A 2 -13.22 -7.84 21.38
C LYS A 2 -13.10 -7.32 19.94
N PHE A 3 -11.89 -7.04 19.45
CA PHE A 3 -11.63 -6.49 18.10
C PHE A 3 -12.45 -7.11 16.96
N GLY A 4 -12.76 -8.41 17.03
CA GLY A 4 -13.56 -9.06 15.98
C GLY A 4 -15.01 -8.57 15.88
N MET A 5 -15.58 -7.98 16.93
CA MET A 5 -16.89 -7.32 16.89
C MET A 5 -16.76 -5.94 16.26
N THR A 6 -15.83 -5.12 16.75
CA THR A 6 -15.50 -3.80 16.18
C THR A 6 -15.20 -3.85 14.68
N PHE A 7 -14.45 -4.86 14.22
CA PHE A 7 -14.17 -5.04 12.80
C PHE A 7 -15.42 -5.42 11.99
N ALA A 8 -16.32 -6.23 12.57
CA ALA A 8 -17.56 -6.60 11.89
C ALA A 8 -18.56 -5.43 11.85
N GLU A 9 -18.66 -4.66 12.92
CA GLU A 9 -19.45 -3.42 12.98
C GLU A 9 -18.95 -2.40 11.95
N TYR A 10 -17.63 -2.24 11.84
CA TYR A 10 -17.00 -1.39 10.81
C TYR A 10 -17.39 -1.83 9.39
N LEU A 11 -17.28 -3.14 9.08
CA LEU A 11 -17.65 -3.65 7.75
C LEU A 11 -19.13 -3.44 7.46
N GLN A 12 -20.00 -3.73 8.44
CA GLN A 12 -21.44 -3.57 8.28
C GLN A 12 -21.83 -2.11 8.04
N HIS A 13 -21.20 -1.17 8.74
CA HIS A 13 -21.44 0.26 8.52
C HIS A 13 -20.95 0.71 7.14
N GLY A 14 -19.77 0.26 6.72
CA GLY A 14 -19.23 0.59 5.40
C GLY A 14 -19.98 -0.06 4.22
N GLU A 15 -20.63 -1.20 4.44
CA GLU A 15 -21.56 -1.82 3.48
C GLU A 15 -22.89 -1.06 3.40
N GLN A 16 -23.43 -0.61 4.54
CA GLN A 16 -24.66 0.20 4.59
C GLN A 16 -24.51 1.54 3.88
N GLU A 17 -23.33 2.17 3.98
CA GLU A 17 -22.99 3.39 3.24
C GLU A 17 -22.65 3.12 1.77
N GLY A 18 -22.66 1.86 1.34
CA GLY A 18 -22.31 1.42 -0.01
C GLY A 18 -20.84 1.60 -0.39
N PHE A 19 -20.03 2.18 0.51
CA PHE A 19 -18.62 2.45 0.27
C PHE A 19 -17.81 1.14 0.15
N LEU A 20 -18.08 0.12 0.96
CA LEU A 20 -17.34 -1.14 0.89
C LEU A 20 -17.88 -2.13 -0.15
N ASN A 21 -18.90 -1.75 -0.93
CA ASN A 21 -19.42 -2.62 -1.98
C ASN A 21 -18.29 -2.96 -2.98
N ASN A 22 -18.12 -4.25 -3.25
CA ASN A 22 -17.06 -4.82 -4.10
C ASN A 22 -15.62 -4.63 -3.57
N CYS A 23 -15.43 -4.22 -2.31
CA CYS A 23 -14.11 -4.16 -1.69
C CYS A 23 -13.81 -5.48 -0.96
N SER A 24 -12.74 -6.18 -1.34
CA SER A 24 -12.26 -7.33 -0.58
C SER A 24 -11.88 -6.90 0.84
N HIS A 25 -11.99 -7.78 1.83
CA HIS A 25 -11.55 -7.50 3.19
C HIS A 25 -11.01 -8.75 3.85
N VAL A 26 -10.29 -8.59 4.96
CA VAL A 26 -9.78 -9.73 5.72
C VAL A 26 -10.95 -10.57 6.22
N GLU A 27 -10.98 -11.85 5.88
CA GLU A 27 -12.02 -12.80 6.31
C GLU A 27 -11.73 -13.28 7.74
N TYR A 28 -11.70 -12.32 8.68
CA TYR A 28 -11.17 -12.51 10.03
C TYR A 28 -11.89 -13.62 10.81
N LYS A 29 -13.18 -13.83 10.55
CA LYS A 29 -13.96 -14.94 11.14
C LYS A 29 -13.58 -16.28 10.53
N ARG A 30 -13.42 -16.37 9.20
CA ARG A 30 -13.00 -17.59 8.48
C ARG A 30 -11.57 -17.98 8.85
N LEU A 31 -10.61 -17.06 8.79
CA LEU A 31 -9.22 -17.31 9.18
C LEU A 31 -9.11 -17.79 10.64
N LYS A 32 -9.93 -17.23 11.53
CA LYS A 32 -10.04 -17.75 12.91
C LYS A 32 -10.58 -19.18 12.98
N LYS A 33 -11.48 -19.58 12.08
CA LYS A 33 -11.96 -20.97 12.00
C LYS A 33 -10.87 -21.90 11.47
N VAL A 34 -10.11 -21.48 10.45
CA VAL A 34 -8.94 -22.23 9.93
C VAL A 34 -7.91 -22.46 11.04
N LEU A 35 -7.62 -21.44 11.85
CA LEU A 35 -6.74 -21.58 13.01
C LEU A 35 -7.31 -22.47 14.13
N LYS A 36 -8.63 -22.66 14.18
CA LYS A 36 -9.27 -23.57 15.14
C LYS A 36 -9.31 -25.01 14.62
N SER A 37 -9.44 -25.21 13.32
CA SER A 37 -9.43 -26.52 12.66
C SER A 37 -8.02 -27.08 12.52
N CYS A 38 -7.00 -26.21 12.42
CA CYS A 38 -5.59 -26.53 12.66
C CYS A 38 -5.32 -26.74 14.18
N ARG A 39 -6.06 -27.68 14.78
CA ARG A 39 -5.82 -28.20 16.14
C ARG A 39 -5.20 -29.60 16.06
N ILE A 40 -4.35 -29.81 15.05
CA ILE A 40 -3.54 -31.00 14.86
C ILE A 40 -2.08 -30.53 14.99
N CYS A 41 -1.24 -31.12 15.81
CA CYS A 41 -1.37 -32.38 16.51
C CYS A 41 -2.36 -32.27 17.69
N ARG A 42 -3.50 -32.99 17.63
CA ARG A 42 -4.40 -33.15 18.78
C ARG A 42 -3.55 -33.68 19.94
N ALA A 43 -3.79 -33.24 21.18
CA ALA A 43 -3.36 -34.03 22.34
C ALA A 43 -3.79 -35.50 22.07
N GLU A 44 -2.80 -36.37 22.05
CA GLU A 44 -2.80 -37.76 21.58
C GLU A 44 -4.13 -38.49 21.87
N SER A 45 -4.80 -39.09 20.90
CA SER A 45 -4.65 -40.53 20.64
C SER A 45 -3.58 -41.23 21.49
N HIS A 46 -3.93 -41.49 22.76
CA HIS A 46 -3.39 -42.46 23.75
C HIS A 46 -2.89 -41.88 25.08
N GLY A 47 -3.81 -41.90 26.06
CA GLY A 47 -3.56 -42.05 27.49
C GLY A 47 -4.66 -42.91 28.12
N GLU A 48 -4.70 -44.18 27.68
CA GLU A 48 -5.20 -45.42 28.32
C GLU A 48 -6.61 -45.48 28.98
N GLY A 49 -7.45 -46.43 28.52
CA GLY A 49 -8.45 -47.12 29.36
C GLY A 49 -9.92 -47.11 28.89
N GLU A 50 -10.31 -48.19 28.19
CA GLU A 50 -11.58 -48.96 28.22
C GLU A 50 -12.99 -48.30 28.10
N ASP A 51 -13.75 -48.90 27.16
CA ASP A 51 -15.20 -49.19 27.11
C ASP A 51 -16.26 -48.06 27.15
N ASP A 52 -17.00 -47.88 26.04
CA ASP A 52 -18.27 -48.58 25.78
C ASP A 52 -19.00 -47.98 24.54
N SER A 53 -19.79 -48.85 23.93
CA SER A 53 -20.60 -48.78 22.73
C SER A 53 -21.59 -47.61 22.55
N GLY A 54 -21.90 -47.29 21.28
CA GLY A 54 -23.10 -46.51 20.91
C GLY A 54 -22.99 -45.80 19.55
N GLY A 55 -23.60 -46.37 18.51
CA GLY A 55 -23.55 -45.86 17.14
C GLY A 55 -24.41 -44.63 16.84
N GLY A 56 -24.19 -44.06 15.64
CA GLY A 56 -25.05 -43.03 15.04
C GLY A 56 -24.32 -42.25 13.95
N GLY A 57 -24.68 -42.51 12.69
CA GLY A 57 -24.04 -41.96 11.50
C GLY A 57 -24.24 -40.46 11.27
N GLY A 58 -23.36 -39.90 10.44
CA GLY A 58 -23.42 -38.54 9.93
C GLY A 58 -22.31 -38.30 8.90
N GLU A 59 -22.60 -38.64 7.65
CA GLU A 59 -21.76 -38.36 6.50
C GLU A 59 -21.62 -36.84 6.28
N GLY A 60 -20.38 -36.38 6.14
CA GLY A 60 -20.03 -34.99 5.91
C GLY A 60 -18.51 -34.88 5.95
N ALA A 61 -17.85 -35.53 4.99
CA ALA A 61 -16.40 -35.59 4.88
C ALA A 61 -15.82 -34.19 4.62
N SER A 62 -15.63 -33.41 5.69
CA SER A 62 -14.66 -32.34 5.74
C SER A 62 -13.29 -32.98 5.53
N GLU A 63 -12.54 -32.55 4.52
CA GLU A 63 -11.12 -32.90 4.36
C GLU A 63 -10.36 -32.49 5.63
N LEU A 64 -10.23 -33.47 6.52
CA LEU A 64 -9.54 -33.38 7.79
C LEU A 64 -8.05 -33.55 7.49
N CYS A 65 -7.23 -32.65 8.04
CA CYS A 65 -5.79 -32.66 7.82
C CYS A 65 -5.15 -33.97 8.33
N GLN A 66 -4.60 -34.77 7.42
CA GLN A 66 -3.81 -35.96 7.72
C GLN A 66 -2.34 -35.56 7.98
N CYS A 67 -2.02 -35.00 9.15
CA CYS A 67 -0.62 -34.85 9.55
C CYS A 67 -0.25 -35.90 10.60
N GLU A 68 0.61 -36.84 10.21
CA GLU A 68 1.08 -37.97 11.04
C GLU A 68 2.36 -37.65 11.84
N SER A 69 2.82 -36.40 11.89
CA SER A 69 4.11 -36.05 12.49
C SER A 69 3.96 -35.30 13.81
N LYS A 70 4.63 -35.80 14.87
CA LYS A 70 4.92 -35.15 16.17
C LYS A 70 5.77 -33.87 16.04
N ALA A 71 5.40 -32.95 15.16
CA ALA A 71 6.04 -31.65 15.01
C ALA A 71 5.17 -30.57 15.65
N ALA A 72 5.79 -29.58 16.29
CA ALA A 72 5.14 -28.38 16.83
C ALA A 72 4.47 -27.50 15.74
N GLN A 73 4.48 -27.94 14.49
CA GLN A 73 4.14 -27.21 13.27
C GLN A 73 3.42 -28.16 12.31
N CYS A 74 2.40 -27.67 11.61
CA CYS A 74 1.70 -28.39 10.55
C CYS A 74 1.99 -27.72 9.20
N PRO A 75 2.93 -28.23 8.39
CA PRO A 75 3.33 -27.59 7.13
C PRO A 75 2.18 -27.37 6.15
N ALA A 76 1.21 -28.30 6.11
CA ALA A 76 0.05 -28.20 5.23
C ALA A 76 -0.91 -27.08 5.66
N CYS A 77 -1.22 -26.98 6.96
CA CYS A 77 -2.06 -25.90 7.48
C CYS A 77 -1.36 -24.54 7.41
N ASP A 78 -0.04 -24.51 7.61
CA ASP A 78 0.77 -23.30 7.47
C ASP A 78 0.73 -22.79 6.02
N GLN A 79 0.96 -23.67 5.05
CA GLN A 79 0.94 -23.30 3.64
C GLN A 79 -0.43 -22.75 3.23
N LEU A 80 -1.53 -23.41 3.63
CA LEU A 80 -2.89 -22.95 3.35
C LEU A 80 -3.19 -21.59 4.01
N PHE A 81 -2.91 -21.45 5.30
CA PHE A 81 -3.18 -20.22 6.05
C PHE A 81 -2.41 -19.02 5.49
N PHE A 82 -1.10 -19.18 5.23
CA PHE A 82 -0.29 -18.09 4.70
C PHE A 82 -0.61 -17.79 3.23
N ALA A 83 -1.02 -18.78 2.43
CA ALA A 83 -1.52 -18.56 1.08
C ALA A 83 -2.83 -17.78 1.07
N GLU A 84 -3.80 -18.13 1.92
CA GLU A 84 -5.06 -17.40 2.07
C GLU A 84 -4.82 -15.95 2.50
N ILE A 85 -4.00 -15.72 3.53
CA ILE A 85 -3.68 -14.34 3.97
C ILE A 85 -2.94 -13.56 2.88
N ALA A 86 -2.01 -14.18 2.15
CA ALA A 86 -1.33 -13.50 1.04
C ALA A 86 -2.32 -13.10 -0.07
N LYS A 87 -3.27 -13.98 -0.38
CA LYS A 87 -4.32 -13.73 -1.38
C LYS A 87 -5.21 -12.57 -0.93
N GLU A 88 -5.75 -12.62 0.29
CA GLU A 88 -6.58 -11.54 0.85
C GLU A 88 -5.82 -10.20 0.85
N ALA A 89 -4.55 -10.20 1.26
CA ALA A 89 -3.71 -9.00 1.24
C ALA A 89 -3.53 -8.41 -0.17
N SER A 90 -3.30 -9.27 -1.17
CA SER A 90 -3.15 -8.86 -2.56
C SER A 90 -4.45 -8.27 -3.12
N GLU A 91 -5.60 -8.87 -2.82
CA GLU A 91 -6.91 -8.38 -3.24
C GLU A 91 -7.24 -7.03 -2.60
N ILE A 92 -7.01 -6.89 -1.30
CA ILE A 92 -7.20 -5.62 -0.57
C ILE A 92 -6.28 -4.53 -1.13
N SER A 93 -4.99 -4.85 -1.34
CA SER A 93 -4.02 -3.92 -1.93
C SER A 93 -4.43 -3.47 -3.34
N GLY A 94 -4.93 -4.40 -4.15
CA GLY A 94 -5.45 -4.14 -5.50
C GLY A 94 -6.68 -3.23 -5.48
N CYS A 95 -7.66 -3.55 -4.62
CA CYS A 95 -8.87 -2.74 -4.43
C CYS A 95 -8.51 -1.32 -3.98
N PHE A 96 -7.71 -1.19 -2.92
CA PHE A 96 -7.25 0.08 -2.38
C PHE A 96 -6.54 0.92 -3.44
N SER A 97 -5.58 0.33 -4.15
CA SER A 97 -4.82 1.03 -5.21
C SER A 97 -5.71 1.47 -6.37
N SER A 98 -6.73 0.68 -6.72
CA SER A 98 -7.70 1.02 -7.77
C SER A 98 -8.54 2.23 -7.36
N ARG A 99 -9.09 2.22 -6.15
CA ARG A 99 -9.95 3.31 -5.64
C ARG A 99 -9.16 4.58 -5.35
N ALA A 100 -7.98 4.47 -4.77
CA ALA A 100 -7.09 5.63 -4.58
C ALA A 100 -6.74 6.31 -5.92
N ARG A 101 -6.51 5.51 -6.98
CA ARG A 101 -6.29 6.03 -8.33
C ARG A 101 -7.53 6.71 -8.91
N GLN A 102 -8.71 6.14 -8.73
CA GLN A 102 -9.98 6.74 -9.15
C GLN A 102 -10.22 8.08 -8.46
N LEU A 103 -10.06 8.13 -7.13
CA LEU A 103 -10.18 9.36 -6.34
C LEU A 103 -9.23 10.44 -6.85
N ARG A 104 -7.98 10.08 -7.13
CA ARG A 104 -7.00 10.99 -7.71
C ARG A 104 -7.41 11.50 -9.10
N HIS A 105 -7.95 10.66 -9.98
CA HIS A 105 -8.41 11.13 -11.30
C HIS A 105 -9.56 12.13 -11.20
N LEU A 106 -10.42 11.98 -10.20
CA LEU A 106 -11.47 12.95 -9.90
C LEU A 106 -10.87 14.24 -9.31
N HIS A 107 -9.85 14.13 -8.44
CA HIS A 107 -9.25 15.27 -7.74
C HIS A 107 -8.12 16.02 -8.50
N LEU A 108 -7.40 15.41 -9.43
CA LEU A 108 -6.46 16.07 -10.37
C LEU A 108 -6.77 15.62 -11.81
N PRO A 109 -7.80 16.19 -12.44
CA PRO A 109 -8.14 15.82 -13.80
C PRO A 109 -7.09 16.37 -14.77
N SER A 110 -6.58 15.52 -15.66
CA SER A 110 -5.63 15.92 -16.71
C SER A 110 -6.35 16.42 -17.97
N GLY A 111 -5.78 17.42 -18.65
CA GLY A 111 -6.25 17.87 -19.96
C GLY A 111 -7.69 18.43 -19.97
N LEU A 112 -8.52 17.97 -20.91
CA LEU A 112 -9.91 18.44 -21.09
C LEU A 112 -10.82 18.17 -19.89
N GLN A 113 -10.52 17.16 -19.05
CA GLN A 113 -11.28 16.93 -17.81
C GLN A 113 -11.10 18.08 -16.80
N ARG A 114 -9.99 18.82 -16.85
CA ARG A 114 -9.76 20.00 -15.99
C ARG A 114 -10.76 21.11 -16.30
N TYR A 115 -11.07 21.28 -17.58
CA TYR A 115 -12.08 22.23 -18.06
C TYR A 115 -13.50 21.80 -17.65
N MET A 116 -13.86 20.52 -17.85
CA MET A 116 -15.16 19.99 -17.42
C MET A 116 -15.36 20.05 -15.90
N ARG A 117 -14.29 19.86 -15.12
CA ARG A 117 -14.36 20.02 -13.66
C ARG A 117 -14.47 21.48 -13.23
N HIS A 118 -13.88 22.41 -13.97
CA HIS A 118 -14.05 23.84 -13.68
C HIS A 118 -15.53 24.27 -13.76
N VAL A 119 -16.33 23.57 -14.57
CA VAL A 119 -17.79 23.76 -14.70
C VAL A 119 -18.57 23.02 -13.60
N ARG A 120 -18.08 21.86 -13.11
CA ARG A 120 -18.74 21.07 -12.04
C ARG A 120 -18.39 21.51 -10.62
N CYS A 121 -17.15 21.93 -10.34
CA CYS A 121 -16.65 22.28 -9.01
C CYS A 121 -16.96 23.71 -8.53
N CYS A 122 -17.97 24.36 -9.11
CA CYS A 122 -18.55 25.56 -8.51
C CYS A 122 -19.29 25.25 -7.19
N PHE A 123 -19.38 23.98 -6.77
CA PHE A 123 -20.00 23.53 -5.53
C PHE A 123 -18.97 22.99 -4.54
N VAL A 124 -18.98 23.54 -3.32
CA VAL A 124 -18.12 23.15 -2.19
C VAL A 124 -18.39 21.70 -1.72
N ASP A 125 -19.60 21.18 -1.99
CA ASP A 125 -20.07 19.86 -1.54
C ASP A 125 -19.31 18.68 -2.18
N ASP A 126 -18.87 18.83 -3.43
CA ASP A 126 -18.14 17.79 -4.17
C ASP A 126 -16.74 17.53 -3.61
N GLN A 127 -16.05 18.58 -3.12
CA GLN A 127 -14.70 18.43 -2.55
C GLN A 127 -14.76 17.72 -1.20
N ASN A 128 -15.74 18.07 -0.37
CA ASN A 128 -15.94 17.46 0.95
C ASN A 128 -16.24 15.97 0.81
N THR A 129 -17.04 15.60 -0.20
CA THR A 129 -17.34 14.20 -0.52
C THR A 129 -16.07 13.43 -0.91
N LEU A 130 -15.20 14.00 -1.76
CA LEU A 130 -13.93 13.37 -2.14
C LEU A 130 -12.95 13.23 -0.95
N VAL A 131 -12.87 14.24 -0.09
CA VAL A 131 -12.04 14.19 1.12
C VAL A 131 -12.55 13.12 2.07
N GLN A 132 -13.87 13.04 2.26
CA GLN A 132 -14.49 11.99 3.07
C GLN A 132 -14.22 10.60 2.49
N GLU A 133 -14.39 10.41 1.18
CA GLU A 133 -14.07 9.14 0.50
C GLU A 133 -12.59 8.77 0.70
N GLY A 134 -11.69 9.75 0.62
CA GLY A 134 -10.26 9.57 0.93
C GLY A 134 -10.01 9.08 2.37
N ARG A 135 -10.67 9.68 3.36
CA ARG A 135 -10.60 9.25 4.77
C ARG A 135 -11.13 7.82 4.94
N MET A 136 -12.27 7.50 4.32
CA MET A 136 -12.84 6.16 4.39
C MET A 136 -11.90 5.10 3.77
N LEU A 137 -11.17 5.43 2.70
CA LEU A 137 -10.14 4.54 2.12
C LEU A 137 -8.96 4.31 3.07
N ILE A 138 -8.52 5.36 3.78
CA ILE A 138 -7.49 5.29 4.82
C ILE A 138 -7.96 4.40 5.98
N ASP A 139 -9.20 4.55 6.43
CA ASP A 139 -9.80 3.69 7.46
C ASP A 139 -9.87 2.23 7.01
N TYR A 140 -10.30 2.00 5.77
CA TYR A 140 -10.37 0.68 5.16
C TYR A 140 -9.02 -0.04 5.16
N ILE A 141 -7.97 0.59 4.64
CA ILE A 141 -6.65 -0.04 4.56
C ILE A 141 -6.05 -0.26 5.97
N THR A 142 -6.28 0.67 6.89
CA THR A 142 -5.83 0.57 8.28
C THR A 142 -6.53 -0.55 9.04
N MET A 143 -7.86 -0.65 8.94
CA MET A 143 -8.65 -1.67 9.61
C MET A 143 -8.26 -3.07 9.12
N ASN A 144 -8.11 -3.24 7.81
CA ASN A 144 -7.61 -4.49 7.23
C ASN A 144 -6.19 -4.81 7.71
N ALA A 145 -5.28 -3.84 7.72
CA ALA A 145 -3.93 -4.05 8.22
C ALA A 145 -3.89 -4.42 9.71
N ILE A 146 -4.76 -3.83 10.55
CA ILE A 146 -4.90 -4.19 11.96
C ILE A 146 -5.42 -5.64 12.08
N ALA A 147 -6.43 -6.01 11.29
CA ALA A 147 -6.98 -7.36 11.27
C ALA A 147 -5.90 -8.39 10.88
N MET A 148 -5.12 -8.12 9.84
CA MET A 148 -3.96 -8.95 9.45
C MET A 148 -2.94 -9.07 10.58
N ARG A 149 -2.53 -7.95 11.21
CA ARG A 149 -1.59 -7.99 12.33
C ARG A 149 -2.12 -8.84 13.49
N LYS A 150 -3.41 -8.71 13.81
CA LYS A 150 -4.03 -9.45 14.91
C LYS A 150 -4.20 -10.94 14.60
N ILE A 151 -4.50 -11.32 13.36
CA ILE A 151 -4.62 -12.73 12.99
C ILE A 151 -3.25 -13.42 12.93
N LEU A 152 -2.21 -12.75 12.44
CA LEU A 152 -0.83 -13.25 12.46
C LEU A 152 -0.31 -13.42 13.89
N LYS A 153 -0.55 -12.43 14.77
CA LYS A 153 -0.23 -12.57 16.21
C LYS A 153 -1.00 -13.73 16.87
N LYS A 154 -2.24 -13.97 16.45
CA LYS A 154 -3.03 -15.10 16.94
C LYS A 154 -2.48 -16.43 16.45
N TYR A 155 -2.01 -16.51 15.20
CA TYR A 155 -1.33 -17.69 14.67
C TYR A 155 -0.08 -18.01 15.49
N ASP A 156 0.79 -17.01 15.74
CA ASP A 156 2.01 -17.19 16.54
C ASP A 156 1.69 -17.68 17.96
N LYS A 157 0.63 -17.14 18.56
CA LYS A 157 0.17 -17.55 19.90
C LYS A 157 -0.38 -18.99 19.94
N ILE A 158 -1.02 -19.47 18.87
CA ILE A 158 -1.60 -20.82 18.82
C ILE A 158 -0.52 -21.87 18.56
N HIS A 159 0.43 -21.56 17.68
CA HIS A 159 1.48 -22.50 17.27
C HIS A 159 2.79 -22.32 18.05
N SER A 160 2.82 -21.43 19.04
CA SER A 160 4.03 -21.07 19.79
C SER A 160 5.23 -20.79 18.87
N SER A 161 4.98 -20.08 17.76
CA SER A 161 5.95 -19.88 16.68
C SER A 161 6.23 -18.41 16.41
N VAL A 162 7.14 -18.16 15.47
CA VAL A 162 7.49 -16.81 14.99
C VAL A 162 7.15 -16.63 13.51
N ASN A 163 6.46 -17.59 12.91
CA ASN A 163 6.22 -17.61 11.47
C ASN A 163 5.24 -16.50 11.04
N GLY A 164 4.26 -16.13 11.87
CA GLY A 164 3.39 -15.00 11.64
C GLY A 164 4.15 -13.67 11.61
N ARG A 165 5.15 -13.50 12.48
CA ARG A 165 6.10 -12.36 12.40
C ARG A 165 6.96 -12.41 11.15
N ASN A 166 7.57 -13.56 10.83
CA ASN A 166 8.41 -13.72 9.63
C ASN A 166 7.61 -13.51 8.34
N PHE A 167 6.33 -13.89 8.33
CA PHE A 167 5.43 -13.68 7.21
C PHE A 167 5.19 -12.20 6.93
N LYS A 168 5.26 -11.32 7.93
CA LYS A 168 5.23 -9.86 7.70
C LYS A 168 6.37 -9.40 6.79
N THR A 169 7.57 -9.96 6.98
CA THR A 169 8.71 -9.71 6.09
C THR A 169 8.47 -10.27 4.68
N THR A 170 7.75 -11.40 4.58
CA THR A 170 7.32 -11.95 3.28
C THR A 170 6.33 -11.03 2.57
N LEU A 171 5.37 -10.44 3.28
CA LEU A 171 4.44 -9.44 2.71
C LEU A 171 5.19 -8.21 2.16
N ARG A 172 6.23 -7.75 2.88
CA ARG A 172 7.12 -6.67 2.42
C ARG A 172 7.89 -7.04 1.15
N ALA A 173 8.52 -8.21 1.15
CA ALA A 173 9.28 -8.70 0.00
C ALA A 173 8.40 -8.90 -1.24
N LYS A 174 7.13 -9.26 -1.05
CA LYS A 174 6.13 -9.39 -2.11
C LYS A 174 5.41 -8.07 -2.46
N HIS A 175 5.75 -6.96 -1.80
CA HIS A 175 5.13 -5.64 -2.02
C HIS A 175 3.60 -5.62 -1.81
N ILE A 176 3.11 -6.41 -0.86
CA ILE A 176 1.67 -6.51 -0.49
C ILE A 176 1.42 -6.11 0.98
N GLU A 177 2.40 -5.51 1.66
CA GLU A 177 2.15 -4.91 2.99
C GLU A 177 1.29 -3.66 2.84
N LEU A 178 0.04 -3.74 3.32
CA LEU A 178 -1.00 -2.72 3.14
C LEU A 178 -0.59 -1.30 3.57
N LEU A 179 0.09 -1.17 4.71
CA LEU A 179 0.52 0.13 5.27
C LEU A 179 1.83 0.65 4.70
N GLN A 180 2.38 0.02 3.67
CA GLN A 180 3.55 0.52 2.92
C GLN A 180 3.19 0.80 1.46
N SER A 181 1.89 0.86 1.14
CA SER A 181 1.43 1.22 -0.18
C SER A 181 1.73 2.69 -0.48
N PRO A 182 2.34 3.02 -1.64
CA PRO A 182 2.55 4.41 -2.05
C PRO A 182 1.26 5.22 -2.16
N TRP A 183 0.14 4.54 -2.44
CA TRP A 183 -1.18 5.18 -2.48
C TRP A 183 -1.62 5.68 -1.12
N LEU A 184 -1.13 5.10 -0.02
CA LEU A 184 -1.39 5.60 1.33
C LEU A 184 -0.64 6.91 1.58
N THR A 185 0.60 7.04 1.12
CA THR A 185 1.35 8.30 1.16
C THR A 185 0.70 9.37 0.29
N GLU A 186 0.23 9.02 -0.90
CA GLU A 186 -0.51 9.94 -1.79
C GLU A 186 -1.82 10.41 -1.15
N LEU A 187 -2.63 9.50 -0.60
CA LEU A 187 -3.88 9.86 0.09
C LEU A 187 -3.62 10.68 1.36
N GLY A 188 -2.53 10.39 2.07
CA GLY A 188 -2.10 11.20 3.21
C GLY A 188 -1.80 12.64 2.79
N ALA A 189 -1.05 12.82 1.70
CA ALA A 189 -0.78 14.14 1.14
C ALA A 189 -2.05 14.85 0.69
N PHE A 190 -2.96 14.15 0.01
CA PHE A 190 -4.26 14.66 -0.41
C PHE A 190 -5.07 15.20 0.78
N CYS A 191 -5.15 14.42 1.86
CA CYS A 191 -5.87 14.82 3.07
C CYS A 191 -5.23 16.05 3.73
N ILE A 192 -3.90 16.13 3.80
CA ILE A 192 -3.20 17.32 4.35
C ILE A 192 -3.47 18.55 3.49
N ASN A 193 -3.34 18.43 2.16
CA ASN A 193 -3.59 19.54 1.24
C ASN A 193 -5.03 20.07 1.34
N SER A 194 -5.98 19.18 1.63
CA SER A 194 -7.41 19.50 1.73
C SER A 194 -7.87 19.99 3.11
N ASN A 195 -7.10 19.76 4.18
CA ASN A 195 -7.44 20.13 5.56
C ASN A 195 -7.41 21.65 5.86
N ASN A 196 -7.34 22.53 4.85
CA ASN A 196 -7.45 23.98 5.03
C ASN A 196 -8.89 24.48 5.21
N SER A 197 -9.90 23.60 5.18
CA SER A 197 -11.29 23.92 5.51
C SER A 197 -11.72 23.20 6.79
N ASP A 198 -12.09 23.98 7.82
CA ASP A 198 -12.67 23.54 9.09
C ASP A 198 -13.95 22.71 8.90
N ILE A 199 -13.80 21.42 8.61
CA ILE A 199 -14.93 20.51 8.45
C ILE A 199 -14.79 19.38 9.46
N GLY A 200 -15.85 19.29 10.27
CA GLY A 200 -15.99 18.51 11.48
C GLY A 200 -15.38 17.12 11.43
N LYS A 201 -14.76 16.78 12.55
CA LYS A 201 -14.30 15.44 12.92
C LYS A 201 -15.46 14.45 12.81
N SER A 202 -15.66 13.82 11.66
CA SER A 202 -16.59 12.70 11.54
C SER A 202 -15.81 11.39 11.78
N GLY A 203 -16.32 10.58 12.71
CA GLY A 203 -15.84 9.24 13.02
C GLY A 203 -14.83 9.16 14.18
N GLU A 204 -15.13 8.31 15.18
CA GLU A 204 -14.28 8.01 16.35
C GLU A 204 -12.89 7.40 16.00
N PHE A 205 -12.61 7.14 14.72
CA PHE A 205 -11.34 6.62 14.20
C PHE A 205 -10.51 7.72 13.53
N ILE A 206 -10.24 8.82 14.24
CA ILE A 206 -9.46 9.93 13.68
C ILE A 206 -8.02 9.46 13.41
N GLN A 207 -7.71 9.23 12.14
CA GLN A 207 -6.36 9.07 11.63
C GLN A 207 -5.87 10.44 11.14
N GLN A 208 -4.87 10.99 11.82
CA GLN A 208 -4.32 12.30 11.48
C GLN A 208 -2.97 12.11 10.78
N PHE A 209 -2.92 12.52 9.52
CA PHE A 209 -1.66 12.73 8.82
C PHE A 209 -1.06 14.07 9.25
N SER A 210 0.23 14.08 9.52
CA SER A 210 1.01 15.30 9.73
C SER A 210 2.33 15.20 8.95
N CYS A 211 2.96 16.33 8.72
CA CYS A 211 4.29 16.37 8.14
C CYS A 211 5.19 17.28 8.96
N ASP A 212 6.42 16.83 9.16
CA ASP A 212 7.48 17.62 9.75
C ASP A 212 8.58 17.81 8.71
N PHE A 213 8.87 19.09 8.42
CA PHE A 213 9.93 19.55 7.52
C PHE A 213 11.04 20.31 8.27
N SER A 214 10.94 20.40 9.60
CA SER A 214 11.85 21.16 10.45
C SER A 214 13.10 20.36 10.89
N GLY A 215 13.02 19.02 10.82
CA GLY A 215 14.13 18.12 11.12
C GLY A 215 15.12 17.95 9.97
N ALA A 216 16.20 17.18 10.24
CA ALA A 216 17.23 16.84 9.24
C ALA A 216 16.70 15.98 8.08
N GLU A 217 15.60 15.25 8.29
CA GLU A 217 14.91 14.47 7.26
C GLU A 217 13.41 14.81 7.27
N PRO A 218 12.82 15.15 6.11
CA PRO A 218 11.39 15.40 6.01
C PRO A 218 10.59 14.11 6.21
N LEU A 219 9.56 14.18 7.06
CA LEU A 219 8.78 13.01 7.46
C LEU A 219 7.28 13.27 7.35
N MET A 220 6.55 12.29 6.82
CA MET A 220 5.10 12.20 6.94
C MET A 220 4.74 11.16 8.00
N THR A 221 3.89 11.54 8.95
CA THR A 221 3.47 10.65 10.04
C THR A 221 1.97 10.39 9.95
N LEU A 222 1.59 9.11 10.01
CA LEU A 222 0.21 8.66 10.18
C LEU A 222 0.01 8.19 11.61
N THR A 223 -0.78 8.93 12.37
CA THR A 223 -1.17 8.57 13.74
C THR A 223 -2.42 7.71 13.72
N LEU A 224 -2.32 6.47 14.21
CA LEU A 224 -3.46 5.56 14.37
C LEU A 224 -4.14 5.73 15.73
N SER A 225 -5.42 5.35 15.82
CA SER A 225 -6.26 5.49 17.03
C SER A 225 -5.74 4.77 18.29
N ASN A 226 -4.72 3.92 18.17
CA ASN A 226 -4.06 3.23 19.28
C ASN A 226 -2.66 3.82 19.61
N SER A 227 -2.41 5.08 19.22
CA SER A 227 -1.14 5.80 19.41
C SER A 227 0.07 5.13 18.74
N VAL A 228 -0.17 4.31 17.72
CA VAL A 228 0.90 3.80 16.86
C VAL A 228 1.11 4.80 15.74
N ASN A 229 2.32 5.33 15.65
CA ASN A 229 2.74 6.22 14.58
C ASN A 229 3.43 5.41 13.49
N LEU A 230 3.00 5.62 12.25
CA LEU A 230 3.69 5.14 11.06
C LEU A 230 4.40 6.31 10.40
N GLU A 231 5.69 6.13 10.17
CA GLU A 231 6.58 7.15 9.64
C GLU A 231 6.95 6.82 8.20
N TYR A 232 6.79 7.79 7.31
CA TYR A 232 7.16 7.71 5.91
C TYR A 232 8.21 8.78 5.63
N SER A 233 9.44 8.33 5.35
CA SER A 233 10.53 9.22 4.93
C SER A 233 10.19 9.86 3.59
N LEU A 234 10.27 11.19 3.53
CA LEU A 234 10.11 11.98 2.30
C LEU A 234 11.48 12.34 1.69
N THR A 235 12.52 11.58 2.05
CA THR A 235 13.88 11.70 1.53
C THR A 235 14.10 10.74 0.38
N CYS A 236 14.73 11.21 -0.69
CA CYS A 236 15.11 10.34 -1.80
C CYS A 236 16.34 9.50 -1.44
N ALA A 237 16.24 8.18 -1.55
CA ALA A 237 17.36 7.27 -1.25
C ALA A 237 18.56 7.34 -2.22
N VAL A 238 18.49 8.18 -3.27
CA VAL A 238 19.56 8.35 -4.27
C VAL A 238 20.32 9.66 -4.06
N CYS A 239 19.61 10.80 -4.01
CA CYS A 239 20.25 12.09 -3.78
C CYS A 239 20.32 12.49 -2.30
N LEU A 240 19.64 11.76 -1.41
CA LEU A 240 19.53 12.04 0.02
C LEU A 240 18.89 13.39 0.38
N ASP A 241 18.30 14.07 -0.61
CA ASP A 241 17.51 15.29 -0.42
C ASP A 241 16.01 14.99 -0.30
N THR A 242 15.23 15.99 0.12
CA THR A 242 13.76 15.98 0.03
C THR A 242 13.30 15.61 -1.38
N LEU A 243 12.31 14.73 -1.48
CA LEU A 243 11.74 14.30 -2.74
C LEU A 243 11.32 15.49 -3.62
N PHE A 244 11.61 15.40 -4.92
CA PHE A 244 11.22 16.37 -5.93
C PHE A 244 10.62 15.64 -7.12
N ASN A 245 9.38 15.98 -7.50
CA ASN A 245 8.61 15.21 -8.46
C ASN A 245 8.59 13.72 -8.08
N PRO A 246 8.02 13.36 -6.91
CA PRO A 246 8.13 12.02 -6.34
C PRO A 246 7.47 10.95 -7.21
N TYR A 247 8.23 9.88 -7.46
CA TYR A 247 7.75 8.65 -8.07
C TYR A 247 7.91 7.50 -7.09
N ALA A 248 6.84 6.73 -6.94
CA ALA A 248 6.91 5.40 -6.37
C ALA A 248 7.18 4.38 -7.49
N LEU A 249 8.19 3.53 -7.32
CA LEU A 249 8.35 2.36 -8.20
C LEU A 249 7.31 1.29 -7.82
N GLY A 250 7.13 0.27 -8.67
CA GLY A 250 6.22 -0.85 -8.40
C GLY A 250 6.54 -1.66 -7.13
N CYS A 251 7.74 -1.50 -6.58
CA CYS A 251 8.14 -2.05 -5.28
C CYS A 251 7.79 -1.16 -4.07
N GLY A 252 7.23 0.02 -4.30
CA GLY A 252 6.84 0.98 -3.27
C GLY A 252 7.90 2.02 -2.88
N HIS A 253 9.18 1.81 -3.23
CA HIS A 253 10.24 2.78 -2.92
C HIS A 253 10.06 4.10 -3.68
N LEU A 254 10.29 5.21 -2.97
CA LEU A 254 10.10 6.58 -3.44
C LEU A 254 11.42 7.20 -3.92
N PHE A 255 11.37 7.89 -5.05
CA PHE A 255 12.51 8.61 -5.63
C PHE A 255 12.06 9.91 -6.27
N CYS A 256 12.97 10.87 -6.41
CA CYS A 256 12.77 11.99 -7.34
C CYS A 256 12.66 11.46 -8.77
N LYS A 257 11.88 12.12 -9.64
CA LYS A 257 11.80 11.73 -11.07
C LYS A 257 13.18 11.64 -11.71
N GLY A 258 14.02 12.65 -11.50
CA GLY A 258 15.42 12.67 -11.95
C GLY A 258 16.21 11.45 -11.49
N CYS A 259 16.17 11.16 -10.19
CA CYS A 259 16.91 10.04 -9.60
C CYS A 259 16.43 8.68 -10.13
N ALA A 260 15.12 8.50 -10.30
CA ALA A 260 14.56 7.28 -10.88
C ALA A 260 15.02 7.09 -12.33
N CYS A 261 14.95 8.14 -13.16
CA CYS A 261 15.40 8.11 -14.56
C CYS A 261 16.90 7.80 -14.66
N SER A 262 17.75 8.53 -13.94
CA SER A 262 19.20 8.34 -13.95
C SER A 262 19.59 6.92 -13.51
N SER A 263 18.94 6.38 -12.48
CA SER A 263 19.19 5.02 -11.99
C SER A 263 18.81 3.94 -12.99
N ALA A 264 17.86 4.22 -13.88
CA ALA A 264 17.46 3.33 -14.97
C ALA A 264 18.17 3.64 -16.31
N SER A 265 19.11 4.58 -16.31
CA SER A 265 19.82 5.04 -17.52
C SER A 265 18.89 5.52 -18.63
N VAL A 266 17.81 6.21 -18.25
CA VAL A 266 16.87 6.86 -19.19
C VAL A 266 16.89 8.36 -19.00
N PHE A 267 16.50 9.10 -20.04
CA PHE A 267 16.47 10.56 -19.95
C PHE A 267 15.31 11.04 -19.09
N LEU A 268 15.48 12.22 -18.48
CA LEU A 268 14.48 12.82 -17.60
C LEU A 268 13.16 13.13 -18.32
N PHE A 269 13.23 13.50 -19.60
CA PHE A 269 12.05 13.80 -20.41
C PHE A 269 11.26 12.54 -20.81
N GLU A 270 11.91 11.38 -20.96
CA GLU A 270 11.25 10.10 -21.23
C GLU A 270 10.49 9.59 -20.00
N GLY A 271 11.08 9.81 -18.82
CA GLY A 271 10.48 9.45 -17.54
C GLY A 271 10.72 8.00 -17.12
N PRO A 272 10.38 7.64 -15.86
CA PRO A 272 10.77 6.36 -15.29
C PRO A 272 10.18 5.13 -16.01
N LYS A 273 9.04 5.28 -16.69
CA LYS A 273 8.38 4.17 -17.41
C LYS A 273 9.10 3.76 -18.69
N ALA A 274 9.99 4.58 -19.23
CA ALA A 274 10.81 4.25 -20.39
C ALA A 274 11.98 3.30 -20.05
N ALA A 275 12.19 3.02 -18.76
CA ALA A 275 13.26 2.15 -18.29
C ALA A 275 13.23 0.76 -18.95
N PRO A 276 14.40 0.17 -19.24
CA PRO A 276 14.48 -1.19 -19.75
C PRO A 276 13.93 -2.19 -18.71
N LYS A 277 13.37 -3.31 -19.19
CA LYS A 277 12.78 -4.34 -18.32
C LYS A 277 13.75 -4.89 -17.26
N GLY A 278 15.06 -4.88 -17.56
CA GLY A 278 16.12 -5.31 -16.66
C GLY A 278 16.52 -4.30 -15.58
N ALA A 279 16.00 -3.06 -15.62
CA ALA A 279 16.30 -2.04 -14.62
C ALA A 279 15.84 -2.47 -13.22
N LYS A 280 16.70 -2.21 -12.23
CA LYS A 280 16.54 -2.65 -10.83
C LYS A 280 16.28 -1.46 -9.93
N CYS A 281 15.44 -1.65 -8.92
CA CYS A 281 15.28 -0.66 -7.85
C CYS A 281 16.64 -0.38 -7.15
N PRO A 282 17.04 0.89 -6.95
CA PRO A 282 18.26 1.21 -6.20
C PRO A 282 18.28 0.70 -4.75
N VAL A 283 17.10 0.57 -4.13
CA VAL A 283 16.99 0.16 -2.71
C VAL A 283 16.87 -1.36 -2.57
N CYS A 284 15.83 -1.97 -3.14
CA CYS A 284 15.57 -3.41 -2.96
C CYS A 284 16.09 -4.31 -4.10
N ARG A 285 16.66 -3.73 -5.16
CA ARG A 285 17.19 -4.46 -6.33
C ARG A 285 16.16 -5.28 -7.13
N ALA A 286 14.87 -5.16 -6.82
CA ALA A 286 13.80 -5.80 -7.57
C ALA A 286 13.78 -5.33 -9.04
N VAL A 287 13.63 -6.26 -9.96
CA VAL A 287 13.62 -6.05 -11.42
C VAL A 287 12.20 -5.73 -11.89
N GLY A 288 12.06 -4.97 -12.98
CA GLY A 288 10.75 -4.73 -13.63
C GLY A 288 9.84 -3.76 -12.89
N VAL A 289 10.32 -3.14 -11.81
CA VAL A 289 9.52 -2.24 -10.96
C VAL A 289 9.24 -0.89 -11.60
N TYR A 290 9.98 -0.50 -12.64
CA TYR A 290 9.83 0.80 -13.29
C TYR A 290 8.60 0.90 -14.19
N ALA A 291 8.15 -0.21 -14.78
CA ALA A 291 6.97 -0.26 -15.65
C ALA A 291 5.69 0.18 -14.91
N ASN A 292 5.61 -0.19 -13.62
CA ASN A 292 4.49 0.11 -12.74
C ASN A 292 4.75 1.35 -11.86
N SER A 293 5.65 2.24 -12.28
CA SER A 293 5.92 3.47 -11.53
C SER A 293 4.72 4.42 -11.53
N VAL A 294 4.50 5.06 -10.38
CA VAL A 294 3.38 5.96 -10.12
C VAL A 294 3.94 7.32 -9.69
N HIS A 295 3.55 8.38 -10.42
CA HIS A 295 3.78 9.76 -10.00
C HIS A 295 2.84 10.12 -8.86
N LEU A 296 3.40 10.60 -7.74
CA LEU A 296 2.68 11.01 -6.53
C LEU A 296 2.42 12.52 -6.56
N ALA A 297 1.33 12.94 -7.21
CA ALA A 297 1.08 14.34 -7.54
C ALA A 297 0.60 15.16 -6.33
N GLU A 298 -0.11 14.52 -5.40
CA GLU A 298 -0.52 15.16 -4.15
C GLU A 298 0.67 15.39 -3.23
N LEU A 299 1.55 14.39 -3.17
CA LEU A 299 2.81 14.53 -2.45
C LEU A 299 3.69 15.62 -3.07
N ASP A 300 3.80 15.68 -4.40
CA ASP A 300 4.49 16.75 -5.13
C ASP A 300 3.97 18.14 -4.73
N LEU A 301 2.64 18.30 -4.73
CA LEU A 301 1.98 19.55 -4.35
C LEU A 301 2.25 19.92 -2.88
N LEU A 302 2.17 18.95 -1.98
CA LEU A 302 2.44 19.14 -0.56
C LEU A 302 3.88 19.62 -0.34
N LEU A 303 4.85 18.93 -0.94
CA LEU A 303 6.28 19.27 -0.84
C LEU A 303 6.59 20.65 -1.40
N LYS A 304 5.97 21.00 -2.54
CA LYS A 304 6.07 22.34 -3.14
C LYS A 304 5.55 23.43 -2.21
N ASN A 305 4.44 23.18 -1.52
CA ASN A 305 3.82 24.15 -0.62
C ASN A 305 4.62 24.34 0.66
N SER A 306 5.19 23.25 1.20
CA SER A 306 5.94 23.24 2.45
C SER A 306 7.38 23.74 2.31
N CYS A 307 8.06 23.47 1.19
CA CYS A 307 9.49 23.78 1.00
C CYS A 307 9.73 24.66 -0.23
N ARG A 308 9.14 25.87 -0.26
CA ARG A 308 9.04 26.70 -1.48
C ARG A 308 10.37 27.07 -2.12
N ASP A 309 11.37 27.47 -1.34
CA ASP A 309 12.62 28.00 -1.90
C ASP A 309 13.51 26.87 -2.44
N TYR A 310 13.67 25.78 -1.67
CA TYR A 310 14.26 24.53 -2.15
C TYR A 310 13.59 24.05 -3.44
N TRP A 311 12.24 24.08 -3.48
CA TRP A 311 11.48 23.64 -4.66
C TRP A 311 11.79 24.47 -5.90
N LYS A 312 11.87 25.80 -5.76
CA LYS A 312 12.18 26.71 -6.88
C LYS A 312 13.58 26.45 -7.43
N GLU A 313 14.57 26.34 -6.54
CA GLU A 313 15.96 26.06 -6.92
C GLU A 313 16.08 24.71 -7.63
N ARG A 314 15.49 23.65 -7.05
CA ARG A 314 15.51 22.31 -7.62
C ARG A 314 14.83 22.24 -8.99
N MET A 315 13.71 22.95 -9.15
CA MET A 315 13.01 23.06 -10.43
C MET A 315 13.86 23.72 -11.52
N GLN A 316 14.60 24.79 -11.19
CA GLN A 316 15.49 25.44 -12.15
C GLN A 316 16.63 24.50 -12.57
N SER A 317 17.24 23.81 -11.60
CA SER A 317 18.30 22.83 -11.85
C SER A 317 17.84 21.69 -12.77
N GLU A 318 16.71 21.04 -12.47
CA GLU A 318 16.19 19.95 -13.30
C GLU A 318 15.76 20.41 -14.70
N ARG A 319 15.25 21.65 -14.86
CA ARG A 319 14.95 22.22 -16.18
C ARG A 319 16.20 22.41 -17.04
N MET A 320 17.28 22.93 -16.45
CA MET A 320 18.56 23.09 -17.16
C MET A 320 19.10 21.73 -17.61
N GLU A 321 19.06 20.73 -16.74
CA GLU A 321 19.50 19.37 -17.07
C GLU A 321 18.62 18.75 -18.16
N MET A 322 17.30 18.95 -18.12
CA MET A 322 16.39 18.45 -19.16
C MET A 322 16.68 19.03 -20.54
N VAL A 323 16.97 20.34 -20.63
CA VAL A 323 17.35 21.00 -21.89
C VAL A 323 18.66 20.42 -22.42
N LYS A 324 19.66 20.25 -21.54
CA LYS A 324 20.94 19.66 -21.88
C LYS A 324 20.79 18.22 -22.41
N GLN A 325 20.03 17.37 -21.72
CA GLN A 325 19.76 15.99 -22.15
C GLN A 325 19.02 15.94 -23.48
N SER A 326 18.03 16.82 -23.69
CA SER A 326 17.29 16.88 -24.95
C SER A 326 18.21 17.24 -26.12
N LYS A 327 19.13 18.20 -25.93
CA LYS A 327 20.14 18.55 -26.93
C LYS A 327 21.02 17.35 -27.29
N ILE A 328 21.56 16.65 -26.29
CA ILE A 328 22.39 15.44 -26.49
C ILE A 328 21.63 14.36 -27.25
N TYR A 329 20.36 14.12 -26.89
CA TYR A 329 19.50 13.15 -27.56
C TYR A 329 19.34 13.49 -29.05
N TRP A 330 18.96 14.72 -29.39
CA TRP A 330 18.76 15.13 -30.78
C TRP A 330 20.07 15.13 -31.59
N GLU A 331 21.18 15.52 -31.00
CA GLU A 331 22.51 15.43 -31.64
C GLU A 331 22.88 13.98 -31.96
N SER A 332 22.61 13.05 -31.04
CA SER A 332 22.83 11.61 -31.26
C SER A 332 21.94 11.08 -32.40
N GLN A 333 20.64 11.37 -32.36
CA GLN A 333 19.70 10.95 -33.42
C GLN A 333 20.10 11.50 -34.79
N THR A 334 20.56 12.75 -34.86
CA THR A 334 21.01 13.37 -36.11
C THR A 334 22.26 12.68 -36.65
N LYS A 335 23.24 12.36 -35.78
CA LYS A 335 24.45 11.61 -36.18
C LYS A 335 24.11 10.20 -36.69
N PHE A 336 23.19 9.51 -36.03
CA PHE A 336 22.71 8.19 -36.49
C PHE A 336 22.00 8.29 -37.84
N ALA A 337 21.16 9.30 -38.05
CA ALA A 337 20.45 9.50 -39.32
C ALA A 337 21.40 9.83 -40.49
N ILE A 338 22.46 10.60 -40.25
CA ILE A 338 23.46 10.96 -41.27
C ILE A 338 24.43 9.80 -41.56
N GLY A 339 24.72 8.93 -40.58
CA GLY A 339 25.65 7.81 -40.71
C GLY A 339 25.18 6.61 -41.55
N TYR A 340 23.89 6.53 -41.92
CA TYR A 340 23.33 5.49 -42.80
C TYR A 340 23.28 5.89 -44.29
N GLY A 341 23.93 7.00 -44.66
CA GLY A 341 23.96 7.54 -46.02
C GLY A 341 25.25 7.27 -46.81
N HIS A 342 25.90 6.12 -46.63
CA HIS A 342 27.08 5.75 -47.43
C HIS A 342 27.06 4.31 -47.92
#